data_AF-A0A924IQX3-F1
#
_entry.id   AF-A0A924IQX3-F1
#
_cell.length_a   1.000
_cell.length_b   1.000
_cell.length_c   1.000
_cell.angle_alpha   90.00
_cell.angle_beta   90.00
_cell.angle_gamma   90.00
#
_symmetry.space_group_name_H-M   'P 1'
#
loop_
_entity.id
_entity.type
_entity.pdbx_description
1 polymer ?
#
loop_
_entity_poly.entity_id
_entity_poly.type
_entity_poly.pdbx_seq_one_letter_code
_entity_poly.pdbx_strand_id
1 'polypeptide(L)' 'MKTATPRPLQAAQAFKKLPTAQPAAVGLCPQRSADLLATLQSEVDRQRLPGAVVLVSRRGKVALFDS' A
#
# COMPACT_ATOMS: atom_id res chain seq x y z
N MET A 1 -16.27 20.08 45.10
CA MET A 1 -16.95 19.80 43.82
C MET A 1 -16.11 20.42 42.69
N LYS A 2 -15.29 19.62 42.00
CA LYS A 2 -14.50 20.08 40.83
C LYS A 2 -15.12 19.48 39.58
N THR A 3 -15.75 20.31 38.75
CA THR A 3 -16.26 19.90 37.43
C THR A 3 -15.08 19.80 36.48
N ALA A 4 -14.71 18.57 36.12
CA ALA A 4 -13.74 18.30 35.07
C ALA A 4 -14.44 18.44 33.71
N THR A 5 -14.09 19.48 32.95
CA THR A 5 -14.50 19.64 31.56
C THR A 5 -13.89 18.51 30.71
N PRO A 6 -14.67 17.72 29.95
CA PRO A 6 -14.11 16.69 29.09
C PRO A 6 -13.33 17.34 27.94
N ARG A 7 -12.04 17.03 27.84
CA ARG A 7 -11.16 17.43 26.74
C ARG A 7 -11.72 16.83 25.43
N PRO A 8 -11.93 17.62 24.36
CA PRO A 8 -12.40 17.06 23.10
C PRO A 8 -11.34 16.08 22.58
N LEU A 9 -11.77 14.84 22.32
CA LEU A 9 -10.97 13.84 21.61
C LEU A 9 -10.66 14.43 20.24
N GLN A 10 -9.43 14.92 20.06
CA GLN A 10 -8.99 15.54 18.82
C GLN A 10 -9.18 14.55 17.67
N ALA A 11 -9.78 15.06 16.58
CA ALA A 11 -10.20 14.35 15.39
C ALA A 11 -9.22 13.28 14.90
N ALA A 12 -9.77 12.17 14.42
CA ALA A 12 -9.07 11.16 13.65
C ALA A 12 -8.04 11.83 12.73
N GLN A 13 -6.76 11.49 12.92
CA GLN A 13 -5.69 11.96 12.06
C GLN A 13 -6.08 11.67 10.61
N ALA A 14 -6.29 12.71 9.81
CA ALA A 14 -6.60 12.56 8.41
C ALA A 14 -5.40 11.93 7.72
N PHE A 15 -5.43 10.60 7.54
CA PHE A 15 -4.38 9.87 6.87
C PHE A 15 -4.37 10.30 5.40
N LYS A 16 -3.42 11.15 5.03
CA LYS A 16 -3.31 11.64 3.66
C LYS A 16 -2.98 10.44 2.77
N LYS A 17 -3.92 10.05 1.90
CA LYS A 17 -3.69 8.99 0.91
C LYS A 17 -2.38 9.26 0.19
N LEU A 18 -1.50 8.26 0.15
CA LEU A 18 -0.25 8.34 -0.57
C LEU A 18 -0.58 8.63 -2.05
N PRO A 19 0.11 9.60 -2.69
CA PRO A 19 -0.14 9.92 -4.08
C PRO A 19 0.17 8.69 -4.95
N THR A 20 -0.73 8.30 -5.84
CA THR A 20 -0.54 7.16 -6.74
C THR A 20 -0.05 7.63 -8.11
N ALA A 21 0.65 6.76 -8.83
CA ALA A 21 1.08 6.98 -10.20
C ALA A 21 1.13 5.65 -10.96
N GLN A 22 1.03 5.70 -12.29
CA GLN A 22 1.25 4.51 -13.10
C GLN A 22 2.71 4.03 -12.97
N PRO A 23 2.97 2.71 -12.99
CA PRO A 23 4.33 2.15 -12.92
C PRO A 23 5.26 2.78 -13.98
N ALA A 24 4.78 2.90 -15.22
CA ALA A 24 5.55 3.50 -16.31
C ALA A 24 5.92 4.97 -16.03
N ALA A 25 5.01 5.76 -15.46
CA ALA A 25 5.23 7.18 -15.15
C ALA A 25 6.30 7.41 -14.07
N VAL A 26 6.50 6.43 -13.18
CA VAL A 26 7.59 6.46 -12.21
C VAL A 26 8.82 5.71 -12.69
N GLY A 27 8.84 5.18 -13.93
CA GLY A 27 9.96 4.48 -14.55
C GLY A 27 10.13 3.01 -14.13
N LEU A 28 9.04 2.35 -13.74
CA LEU A 28 8.98 0.89 -13.64
C LEU A 28 8.57 0.30 -14.99
N CYS A 29 9.15 -0.85 -15.34
CA CYS A 29 8.74 -1.60 -16.54
C CYS A 29 7.43 -2.36 -16.24
N PRO A 30 6.33 -2.11 -16.99
CA PRO A 30 5.05 -2.78 -16.77
C PRO A 30 5.14 -4.31 -16.81
N GLN A 31 5.94 -4.85 -17.74
CA GLN A 31 6.15 -6.29 -17.87
C GLN A 31 6.78 -6.88 -16.60
N ARG A 32 7.87 -6.27 -16.11
CA ARG A 32 8.56 -6.75 -14.89
C ARG A 32 7.69 -6.66 -13.65
N SER A 33 6.87 -5.62 -13.53
CA SER A 33 5.92 -5.53 -12.42
C SER A 33 4.85 -6.63 -12.50
N ALA A 34 4.39 -6.99 -13.70
CA ALA A 34 3.45 -8.09 -13.88
C ALA A 34 4.11 -9.44 -13.55
N ASP A 35 5.34 -9.68 -14.02
CA ASP A 35 6.10 -10.91 -13.72
C ASP A 35 6.33 -11.09 -12.20
N LEU A 36 6.57 -10.00 -11.48
CA LEU A 36 6.70 -10.00 -10.02
C LEU A 36 5.40 -10.47 -9.36
N LEU A 37 4.26 -9.91 -9.76
CA LEU A 37 2.95 -10.31 -9.23
C LEU A 37 2.64 -11.77 -9.55
N ALA A 38 2.90 -12.21 -10.79
CA ALA A 38 2.69 -13.59 -11.20
C ALA A 38 3.55 -14.57 -10.40
N THR A 39 4.79 -14.19 -10.06
CA THR A 39 5.67 -15.02 -9.23
C THR A 39 5.10 -15.17 -7.82
N LEU A 40 4.64 -14.08 -7.20
CA LEU A 40 4.03 -14.13 -5.86
C LEU A 40 2.76 -14.96 -5.85
N GLN A 41 1.90 -14.78 -6.86
CA GLN A 41 0.69 -15.60 -7.01
C GLN A 41 1.06 -17.07 -7.15
N SER A 42 2.07 -17.42 -7.96
CA SER A 42 2.53 -18.80 -8.11
C SER A 42 3.02 -19.39 -6.78
N GLU A 43 3.64 -18.61 -5.90
CA GLU A 43 4.07 -19.10 -4.58
C GLU A 43 2.89 -19.30 -3.61
N VAL A 44 1.84 -18.49 -3.75
CA VAL A 44 0.57 -18.69 -3.04
C VAL A 44 -0.14 -19.94 -3.55
N ASP A 45 -0.22 -20.13 -4.87
CA ASP A 45 -0.84 -21.30 -5.51
C ASP A 45 -0.13 -22.60 -5.12
N ARG A 46 1.21 -22.55 -4.98
CA ARG A 46 2.03 -23.66 -4.49
C ARG A 46 1.92 -23.89 -2.98
N GLN A 47 1.07 -23.13 -2.28
CA GLN A 47 0.88 -23.17 -0.83
C GLN A 47 2.18 -22.94 -0.03
N ARG A 48 3.18 -22.30 -0.66
CA ARG A 48 4.43 -21.92 0.01
C ARG A 48 4.27 -20.62 0.78
N LEU A 49 3.37 -19.76 0.32
CA LEU A 49 2.92 -18.56 1.01
C LEU A 49 1.41 -18.66 1.27
N PRO A 50 0.93 -18.35 2.47
CA PRO A 50 -0.51 -18.29 2.74
C PRO A 50 -1.21 -17.13 2.02
N GLY A 51 -0.45 -16.13 1.58
CA GLY A 51 -0.92 -14.93 0.87
C GLY A 51 0.22 -13.91 0.73
N ALA A 52 0.05 -12.90 -0.11
CA ALA A 52 1.02 -11.83 -0.30
C ALA A 52 0.33 -10.49 -0.56
N VAL A 53 0.86 -9.41 0.02
CA VAL A 53 0.45 -8.03 -0.25
C VAL A 53 1.66 -7.28 -0.76
N VAL A 54 1.51 -6.55 -1.86
CA VAL A 54 2.60 -5.86 -2.56
C VAL A 54 2.31 -4.36 -2.61
N LEU A 55 3.28 -3.56 -2.16
CA LEU A 55 3.28 -2.12 -2.38
C LEU A 55 4.63 -1.70 -2.96
N VAL A 56 4.62 -1.17 -4.18
CA VAL A 56 5.81 -0.59 -4.81
C VAL A 56 5.64 0.91 -4.87
N SER A 57 6.56 1.65 -4.24
CA SER A 57 6.61 3.10 -4.32
C SER A 57 7.89 3.57 -4.99
N ARG A 58 7.80 4.63 -5.80
CA ARG A 58 8.94 5.26 -6.45
C ARG A 58 8.68 6.75 -6.61
N ARG A 59 9.71 7.57 -6.36
CA ARG A 59 9.62 9.05 -6.40
C ARG A 59 8.49 9.61 -5.51
N GLY A 60 8.31 9.03 -4.33
CA GLY A 60 7.29 9.46 -3.37
C GLY A 60 5.85 9.16 -3.78
N LYS A 61 5.64 8.34 -4.82
CA LYS A 61 4.31 7.91 -5.29
C LYS A 61 4.17 6.39 -5.22
N VAL A 62 2.98 5.91 -4.89
CA VAL A 62 2.64 4.48 -4.98
C VAL A 62 2.40 4.15 -6.45
N ALA A 63 3.25 3.27 -6.98
CA ALA A 63 3.29 2.90 -8.37
C ALA A 63 2.47 1.64 -8.66
N LEU A 64 2.48 0.70 -7.71
CA LEU A 64 1.78 -0.56 -7.78
C LEU A 64 1.32 -0.92 -6.37
N PHE A 65 0.09 -1.38 -6.26
CA PHE A 65 -0.48 -1.92 -5.03
C PHE A 65 -1.37 -3.12 -5.38
N ASP A 66 -1.15 -4.24 -4.69
CA ASP A 66 -1.91 -5.48 -4.85
C ASP A 66 -2.07 -6.14 -3.47
N SER A 67 -3.24 -6.71 -3.18
CA SER A 67 -3.64 -7.16 -1.83
C SER A 67 -4.57 -8.34 -1.84
#